data_AF-Q9A8F1-F1
#
_entry.id   AF-Q9A8F1-F1
#
_cell.length_a   1.000
_cell.length_b   1.000
_cell.length_c   1.000
_cell.angle_alpha   90.00
_cell.angle_beta   90.00
_cell.angle_gamma   90.00
#
_symmetry.space_group_name_H-M   'P 1'
#
loop_
_entity.id
_entity.type
_entity.pdbx_description
1 polymer ?
#
loop_
_entity_poly.entity_id
_entity_poly.type
_entity_poly.pdbx_seq_one_letter_code
_entity_poly.pdbx_strand_id
1 'polypeptide(L)' 'MSGLSYETVARFAQQFGLIYFGLIFLAGVAYALRPSKRAEFQHAARMPLDDGEQP' A
#
# COMPACT_ATOMS: atom_id res chain seq x y z
N MET A 1 26.35 -32.14 10.10
CA MET A 1 25.14 -32.56 9.36
C MET A 1 23.99 -31.60 9.69
N SER A 2 23.81 -30.57 8.87
CA SER A 2 22.58 -29.76 8.75
C SER A 2 22.67 -28.88 7.48
N GLY A 3 23.15 -29.45 6.37
CA GLY A 3 23.36 -28.74 5.10
C GLY A 3 22.08 -28.30 4.38
N LEU A 4 20.91 -28.59 4.96
CA LEU A 4 19.61 -28.19 4.42
C LEU A 4 19.15 -26.81 4.90
N SER A 5 19.81 -26.16 5.87
CA SER A 5 19.24 -24.94 6.49
C SER A 5 19.75 -23.62 5.90
N TYR A 6 21.03 -23.48 5.54
CA TYR A 6 21.55 -22.17 5.12
C TYR A 6 21.25 -21.84 3.66
N GLU A 7 21.55 -22.76 2.75
CA GLU A 7 21.40 -22.52 1.31
C GLU A 7 19.92 -22.37 0.91
N THR A 8 19.05 -23.14 1.53
CA THR A 8 17.59 -23.01 1.39
C THR A 8 17.13 -21.62 1.84
N VAL A 9 17.51 -21.20 3.06
CA VAL A 9 17.13 -19.89 3.61
C VAL A 9 17.71 -18.74 2.79
N ALA A 10 18.96 -18.85 2.32
CA ALA A 10 19.61 -17.84 1.50
C ALA A 10 18.88 -17.63 0.15
N ARG A 11 18.49 -18.72 -0.53
CA ARG A 11 17.69 -18.65 -1.77
C ARG A 11 16.29 -18.07 -1.51
N PHE A 12 15.65 -18.44 -0.40
CA PHE A 12 14.37 -17.84 -0.01
C PHE A 12 14.50 -16.34 0.24
N ALA A 13 15.47 -15.91 1.04
CA ALA A 13 15.70 -14.50 1.36
C ALA A 13 15.93 -13.65 0.10
N GLN A 14 16.66 -14.20 -0.88
CA GLN A 14 16.97 -13.51 -2.13
C GLN A 14 15.73 -13.20 -2.99
N GLN A 15 14.71 -14.07 -2.98
CA GLN A 15 13.45 -13.85 -3.73
C GLN A 15 12.34 -13.25 -2.87
N PHE A 16 12.34 -13.49 -1.56
CA PHE A 16 11.29 -13.01 -0.65
C PHE A 16 11.22 -11.49 -0.62
N GLY A 17 12.35 -10.80 -0.73
CA GLY A 17 12.38 -9.33 -0.74
C GLY A 17 11.51 -8.75 -1.85
N LEU A 18 11.59 -9.30 -3.06
CA LEU A 18 10.79 -8.83 -4.20
C LEU A 18 9.31 -9.15 -4.03
N ILE A 19 8.98 -10.36 -3.59
CA ILE A 19 7.59 -10.78 -3.36
C ILE A 19 6.95 -9.92 -2.26
N TYR A 20 7.65 -9.76 -1.13
CA TYR A 20 7.19 -8.95 0.00
C TYR A 20 7.00 -7.49 -0.39
N PHE A 21 7.99 -6.90 -1.09
CA PHE A 21 7.89 -5.53 -1.59
C PHE A 21 6.73 -5.37 -2.58
N GLY A 22 6.57 -6.31 -3.50
CA GLY A 22 5.47 -6.32 -4.46
C GLY A 22 4.10 -6.41 -3.79
N LEU A 23 3.96 -7.25 -2.76
CA LEU A 23 2.71 -7.39 -2.00
C LEU A 23 2.34 -6.10 -1.26
N ILE A 24 3.29 -5.48 -0.55
CA ILE A 24 3.04 -4.21 0.14
C ILE A 24 2.69 -3.09 -0.85
N PHE A 25 3.44 -3.02 -1.96
CA PHE A 25 3.19 -2.02 -2.99
C PHE A 25 1.80 -2.19 -3.62
N LEU A 26 1.42 -3.43 -3.98
CA LEU A 26 0.09 -3.73 -4.51
C LEU A 26 -1.01 -3.41 -3.50
N ALA A 27 -0.80 -3.69 -2.22
CA ALA A 27 -1.74 -3.32 -1.17
C ALA A 27 -1.91 -1.79 -1.09
N GLY A 28 -0.81 -1.03 -1.18
CA GLY A 28 -0.83 0.44 -1.23
C GLY A 28 -1.54 0.98 -2.47
N VAL A 29 -1.29 0.41 -3.65
CA VAL A 29 -1.97 0.78 -4.89
C VAL A 29 -3.46 0.46 -4.82
N ALA A 30 -3.83 -0.73 -4.34
CA ALA A 30 -5.22 -1.12 -4.16
C ALA A 30 -5.94 -0.20 -3.16
N TYR A 31 -5.25 0.20 -2.09
CA TYR A 31 -5.76 1.18 -1.12
C TYR A 31 -5.95 2.55 -1.77
N ALA A 32 -4.97 3.05 -2.52
CA ALA A 32 -5.03 4.34 -3.20
C ALA A 32 -6.11 4.38 -4.30
N LEU A 33 -6.28 3.28 -5.03
CA LEU A 33 -7.28 3.16 -6.10
C LEU A 33 -8.68 2.81 -5.57
N ARG A 34 -8.85 2.59 -4.25
CA ARG A 34 -10.11 2.17 -3.67
C ARG A 34 -11.22 3.19 -4.00
N PRO A 35 -12.20 2.82 -4.87
CA PRO A 35 -13.24 3.75 -5.31
C PRO A 35 -14.20 4.13 -4.18
N SER A 36 -14.30 3.30 -3.14
CA SER A 36 -15.11 3.55 -1.94
C SER A 36 -14.65 4.78 -1.13
N LYS A 37 -13.44 5.30 -1.36
CA LYS A 37 -12.94 6.53 -0.72
C LYS A 37 -12.82 7.71 -1.70
N ARG A 38 -13.01 7.49 -3.01
CA ARG A 38 -13.04 8.57 -4.01
C ARG A 38 -14.09 9.63 -3.69
N ALA A 39 -15.27 9.24 -3.20
CA ALA A 39 -16.31 10.18 -2.82
C ALA A 39 -15.90 11.07 -1.64
N GLU A 40 -15.18 10.50 -0.66
CA GLU A 40 -14.67 11.22 0.52
C GLU A 40 -13.52 12.16 0.13
N PHE A 41 -12.60 11.73 -0.75
CA PHE A 41 -11.56 12.59 -1.31
C PHE A 41 -12.13 13.71 -2.20
N GLN A 42 -13.16 13.41 -2.99
CA GLN A 42 -13.81 14.40 -3.85
C GLN A 42 -14.65 15.40 -3.04
N HIS A 43 -15.21 14.99 -1.90
CA HIS A 43 -15.87 15.88 -0.95
C HIS A 43 -14.87 16.77 -0.22
N ALA A 44 -13.77 16.19 0.32
CA ALA A 44 -12.69 16.94 0.96
C ALA A 44 -11.99 17.93 0.00
N ALA A 45 -11.83 17.58 -1.28
CA ALA A 45 -11.28 18.49 -2.28
C ALA A 45 -12.20 19.68 -2.62
N ARG A 46 -13.50 19.59 -2.31
CA ARG A 46 -14.48 20.69 -2.48
C ARG A 46 -14.74 21.47 -1.19
N MET A 47 -14.28 20.96 -0.05
CA MET A 47 -14.37 21.60 1.26
C MET A 47 -13.70 22.99 1.36
N PRO A 48 -12.56 23.31 0.69
CA PRO A 48 -11.97 24.66 0.82
C PRO A 48 -12.81 25.80 0.21
N LEU A 49 -14.00 25.52 -0.34
CA LEU A 49 -14.95 26.52 -0.81
C LEU A 49 -16.09 26.81 0.19
N ASP A 50 -16.23 26.02 1.26
CA ASP A 50 -17.32 26.16 2.25
C ASP A 50 -16.89 26.83 3.57
N ASP A 51 -15.60 27.18 3.73
CA ASP A 51 -15.06 27.74 4.99
C ASP A 51 -15.32 29.26 5.16
N GLY A 52 -16.09 29.90 4.27
CA GLY A 52 -16.12 31.37 4.13
C GLY A 52 -17.44 32.12 4.32
N GLU A 53 -18.62 31.51 4.14
CA GLU A 53 -19.90 32.21 4.38
C GLU A 53 -20.46 31.87 5.76
N GLN A 54 -19.88 32.49 6.78
CA GLN A 54 -20.53 32.67 8.08
C GLN A 54 -21.53 33.85 7.96
N PRO A 55 -22.84 33.67 8.24
CA PRO A 55 -23.84 34.73 8.20
C PRO A 55 -23.72 35.73 9.37
#